data_AF-A0A7J6V5K7-F1
#
_entry.id   AF-A0A7J6V5K7-F1
#
_cell.length_a   1.000
_cell.length_b   1.000
_cell.length_c   1.000
_cell.angle_alpha   90.00
_cell.angle_beta   90.00
_cell.angle_gamma   90.00
#
_symmetry.space_group_name_H-M   'P 1'
#
loop_
_entity.id
_entity.type
_entity.pdbx_description
1 polymer ?
#
loop_
_entity_poly.entity_id
_entity_poly.type
_entity_poly.pdbx_seq_one_letter_code
_entity_poly.pdbx_strand_id
1 'polypeptide(L)'
;MLVLLTKQSRPLYKWKINILRVFNLTSTFQVHSELKLEREIGRNMEERKDEQQQSMENKSKTHFVLVHGIGAGGWCWFKIRCLLEKSGYKVYCPDLKSAGIDPTDPNSILKFEDYNKPLIDLLSILPENDKVILVGHSAGGLSVILVGHSAGGLSVTDAIHRFGKKINVAVYVGATMLRRGFLTDADIKDGVPDQSEHSDKREFQRKATYNMSPEEDATLAWMLSKVGPLQAISGATFSESPEIDEVTRLYIKTLQDHTLKLEQQDAMIKKWPPSDVLVLESDHCPMFSTPSDLFGVLAKVANVN
;
A
#
# COMPACT_ATOMS: atom_id res chain seq x y z
N MET A 1 -89.43 -37.73 0.75
CA MET A 1 -88.08 -37.97 1.30
C MET A 1 -88.03 -37.35 2.69
N LEU A 2 -87.94 -38.20 3.74
CA LEU A 2 -87.69 -37.96 5.18
C LEU A 2 -88.55 -36.92 5.93
N VAL A 3 -89.43 -37.24 6.90
CA VAL A 3 -89.28 -37.94 8.22
C VAL A 3 -88.41 -37.19 9.25
N LEU A 4 -89.08 -36.36 10.07
CA LEU A 4 -89.22 -36.41 11.55
C LEU A 4 -88.07 -36.91 12.48
N LEU A 5 -87.96 -36.18 13.61
CA LEU A 5 -87.62 -36.58 15.00
C LEU A 5 -86.21 -36.25 15.59
N THR A 6 -86.23 -35.24 16.49
CA THR A 6 -85.73 -35.18 17.88
C THR A 6 -84.36 -35.79 18.27
N LYS A 7 -83.50 -35.02 18.98
CA LYS A 7 -83.01 -35.34 20.35
C LYS A 7 -82.05 -34.30 20.97
N GLN A 8 -82.34 -33.97 22.23
CA GLN A 8 -81.50 -33.67 23.40
C GLN A 8 -79.95 -33.57 23.30
N SER A 9 -79.44 -32.39 23.67
CA SER A 9 -78.38 -32.04 24.67
C SER A 9 -77.19 -32.98 24.98
N ARG A 10 -75.95 -32.44 24.91
CA ARG A 10 -74.79 -32.63 25.85
C ARG A 10 -73.68 -31.54 25.62
N PRO A 11 -72.76 -31.29 26.56
CA PRO A 11 -72.25 -29.94 26.88
C PRO A 11 -70.93 -29.50 26.22
N LEU A 12 -70.83 -28.20 25.92
CA LEU A 12 -69.75 -27.47 25.22
C LEU A 12 -68.49 -27.11 26.06
N TYR A 13 -68.26 -27.75 27.21
CA TYR A 13 -67.28 -27.24 28.19
C TYR A 13 -65.85 -27.80 28.11
N LYS A 14 -65.53 -28.73 27.20
CA LYS A 14 -64.16 -29.29 27.09
C LYS A 14 -63.23 -28.67 26.03
N TRP A 15 -63.72 -27.80 25.16
CA TRP A 15 -62.90 -27.21 24.08
C TRP A 15 -62.30 -25.83 24.38
N LYS A 16 -62.85 -25.08 25.35
CA LYS A 16 -62.35 -23.73 25.69
C LYS A 16 -61.05 -23.72 26.50
N ILE A 17 -60.71 -24.80 27.22
CA ILE A 17 -59.49 -24.86 28.05
C ILE A 17 -58.24 -25.14 27.21
N ASN A 18 -58.36 -25.87 26.08
CA ASN A 18 -57.20 -26.13 25.22
C ASN A 18 -56.83 -24.93 24.33
N ILE A 19 -57.80 -24.12 23.88
CA ILE A 19 -57.51 -22.95 23.02
C ILE A 19 -56.78 -21.84 23.80
N LEU A 20 -57.16 -21.57 25.05
CA LEU A 20 -56.48 -20.59 25.91
C LEU A 20 -55.06 -21.05 26.30
N ARG A 21 -54.83 -22.35 26.47
CA ARG A 21 -53.49 -22.90 26.77
C ARG A 21 -52.57 -22.86 25.56
N VAL A 22 -53.10 -23.13 24.35
CA VAL A 22 -52.36 -23.04 23.08
C VAL A 22 -52.01 -21.59 22.74
N PHE A 23 -52.93 -20.61 22.93
CA PHE A 23 -52.64 -19.18 22.72
C PHE A 23 -51.59 -18.62 23.70
N ASN A 24 -51.60 -19.07 24.97
CA ASN A 24 -50.58 -18.66 25.93
C ASN A 24 -49.21 -19.29 25.62
N LEU A 25 -49.18 -20.55 25.20
CA LEU A 25 -47.96 -21.26 24.79
C LEU A 25 -47.36 -20.65 23.51
N THR A 26 -48.15 -20.28 22.51
CA THR A 26 -47.62 -19.63 21.29
C THR A 26 -47.10 -18.23 21.56
N SER A 27 -47.76 -17.41 22.40
CA SER A 27 -47.22 -16.08 22.74
C SER A 27 -45.95 -16.15 23.59
N THR A 28 -45.86 -17.10 24.54
CA THR A 28 -44.63 -17.28 25.34
C THR A 28 -43.48 -17.83 24.51
N PHE A 29 -43.73 -18.78 23.59
CA PHE A 29 -42.71 -19.24 22.64
C PHE A 29 -42.24 -18.11 21.72
N GLN A 30 -43.16 -17.26 21.25
CA GLN A 30 -42.83 -16.15 20.38
C GLN A 30 -41.99 -15.09 21.11
N VAL A 31 -42.37 -14.70 22.33
CA VAL A 31 -41.57 -13.81 23.19
C VAL A 31 -40.21 -14.42 23.54
N HIS A 32 -40.12 -15.74 23.80
CA HIS A 32 -38.84 -16.39 24.06
C HIS A 32 -37.93 -16.41 22.81
N SER A 33 -38.53 -16.56 21.62
CA SER A 33 -37.79 -16.52 20.36
C SER A 33 -37.28 -15.11 20.01
N GLU A 34 -38.08 -14.08 20.29
CA GLU A 34 -37.70 -12.67 20.12
C GLU A 34 -36.60 -12.27 21.09
N LEU A 35 -36.72 -12.61 22.39
CA LEU A 35 -35.67 -12.36 23.39
C LEU A 35 -34.36 -13.09 23.06
N LYS A 36 -34.43 -14.28 22.46
CA LYS A 36 -33.24 -15.02 22.02
C LYS A 36 -32.59 -14.32 20.82
N LEU A 37 -33.38 -13.83 19.86
CA LEU A 37 -32.90 -13.08 18.70
C LEU A 37 -32.27 -11.74 19.11
N GLU A 38 -32.90 -10.99 20.01
CA GLU A 38 -32.35 -9.71 20.52
C GLU A 38 -31.01 -9.92 21.25
N ARG A 39 -30.88 -10.97 22.06
CA ARG A 39 -29.61 -11.33 22.71
C ARG A 39 -28.54 -11.76 21.71
N GLU A 40 -28.93 -12.38 20.60
CA GLU A 40 -28.01 -12.77 19.54
C GLU A 40 -27.56 -11.58 18.72
N ILE A 41 -28.47 -10.66 18.39
CA ILE A 41 -28.14 -9.37 17.76
C ILE A 41 -27.22 -8.55 18.66
N GLY A 42 -27.51 -8.50 19.97
CA GLY A 42 -26.66 -7.82 20.96
C GLY A 42 -25.25 -8.40 21.01
N ARG A 43 -25.11 -9.74 21.12
CA ARG A 43 -23.80 -10.42 21.08
C ARG A 43 -23.05 -10.16 19.78
N ASN A 44 -23.71 -10.28 18.63
CA ASN A 44 -23.09 -10.01 17.32
C ASN A 44 -22.65 -8.54 17.18
N MET A 45 -23.35 -7.60 17.79
CA MET A 45 -22.94 -6.19 17.80
C MET A 45 -21.74 -5.95 18.72
N GLU A 46 -21.67 -6.60 19.88
CA GLU A 46 -20.52 -6.54 20.78
C GLU A 46 -19.27 -7.15 20.13
N GLU A 47 -19.40 -8.35 19.54
CA GLU A 47 -18.31 -9.04 18.82
C GLU A 47 -17.76 -8.18 17.67
N ARG A 48 -18.64 -7.55 16.88
CA ARG A 48 -18.21 -6.61 15.82
C ARG A 48 -17.49 -5.39 16.36
N LYS A 49 -17.86 -4.88 17.54
CA LYS A 49 -17.16 -3.75 18.17
C LYS A 49 -15.78 -4.18 18.65
N ASP A 50 -15.67 -5.35 19.26
CA ASP A 50 -14.39 -5.91 19.72
C ASP A 50 -13.44 -6.17 18.53
N GLU A 51 -13.94 -6.76 17.44
CA GLU A 51 -13.19 -6.96 16.20
C GLU A 51 -12.72 -5.63 15.58
N GLN A 52 -13.60 -4.61 15.56
CA GLN A 52 -13.24 -3.28 15.07
C GLN A 52 -12.18 -2.63 15.95
N GLN A 53 -12.29 -2.75 17.26
CA GLN A 53 -11.34 -2.17 18.20
C GLN A 53 -9.97 -2.85 18.09
N GLN A 54 -9.94 -4.17 17.99
CA GLN A 54 -8.71 -4.93 17.79
C GLN A 54 -8.09 -4.66 16.42
N SER A 55 -8.90 -4.52 15.36
CA SER A 55 -8.43 -4.10 14.04
C SER A 55 -7.79 -2.71 14.08
N MET A 56 -8.42 -1.75 14.76
CA MET A 56 -7.88 -0.40 14.91
C MET A 56 -6.59 -0.38 15.74
N GLU A 57 -6.51 -1.18 16.79
CA GLU A 57 -5.29 -1.31 17.60
C GLU A 57 -4.15 -1.91 16.77
N ASN A 58 -4.41 -2.94 15.98
CA ASN A 58 -3.41 -3.53 15.08
C ASN A 58 -2.93 -2.51 14.03
N LYS A 59 -3.83 -1.76 13.39
CA LYS A 59 -3.45 -0.71 12.42
C LYS A 59 -2.57 0.37 13.06
N SER A 60 -2.85 0.75 14.30
CA SER A 60 -2.06 1.75 15.04
C SER A 60 -0.63 1.28 15.38
N LYS A 61 -0.40 -0.04 15.36
CA LYS A 61 0.91 -0.69 15.53
C LYS A 61 1.59 -0.97 14.19
N THR A 62 0.91 -0.80 13.06
CA THR A 62 1.50 -0.96 11.72
C THR A 62 2.08 0.36 11.23
N HIS A 63 3.35 0.32 10.85
CA HIS A 63 4.13 1.47 10.42
C HIS A 63 4.45 1.37 8.93
N PHE A 64 4.06 2.38 8.15
CA PHE A 64 4.48 2.56 6.76
C PHE A 64 5.66 3.52 6.68
N VAL A 65 6.67 3.14 5.91
CA VAL A 65 7.76 4.03 5.51
C VAL A 65 7.72 4.14 3.98
N LEU A 66 7.38 5.33 3.48
CA LEU A 66 7.17 5.60 2.06
C LEU A 66 8.37 6.37 1.51
N VAL A 67 9.15 5.74 0.64
CA VAL A 67 10.41 6.23 0.11
C VAL A 67 10.20 6.72 -1.31
N HIS A 68 10.44 8.01 -1.53
CA HIS A 68 10.36 8.65 -2.84
C HIS A 68 11.56 8.27 -3.73
N GLY A 69 11.46 8.48 -5.03
CA GLY A 69 12.60 8.32 -5.95
C GLY A 69 13.36 9.63 -6.22
N ILE A 70 14.28 9.58 -7.19
CA ILE A 70 15.16 10.70 -7.54
C ILE A 70 14.41 11.99 -7.93
N GLY A 71 14.84 13.11 -7.38
CA GLY A 71 14.27 14.43 -7.71
C GLY A 71 12.87 14.68 -7.15
N ALA A 72 12.27 13.73 -6.45
CA ALA A 72 11.09 13.93 -5.62
C ALA A 72 11.48 14.21 -4.15
N GLY A 73 10.52 14.09 -3.25
CA GLY A 73 10.67 14.14 -1.80
C GLY A 73 9.48 13.46 -1.16
N GLY A 74 9.45 13.39 0.18
CA GLY A 74 8.32 12.87 0.94
C GLY A 74 6.98 13.54 0.61
N TRP A 75 7.02 14.76 0.05
CA TRP A 75 5.85 15.48 -0.45
C TRP A 75 5.05 14.70 -1.50
N CYS A 76 5.67 13.81 -2.30
CA CYS A 76 4.95 13.08 -3.34
C CYS A 76 3.94 12.07 -2.77
N TRP A 77 4.11 11.70 -1.50
CA TRP A 77 3.22 10.75 -0.83
C TRP A 77 2.02 11.40 -0.15
N PHE A 78 1.79 12.72 -0.30
CA PHE A 78 0.80 13.45 0.50
C PHE A 78 -0.60 12.82 0.47
N LYS A 79 -1.10 12.39 -0.71
CA LYS A 79 -2.43 11.75 -0.83
C LYS A 79 -2.48 10.41 -0.11
N ILE A 80 -1.47 9.56 -0.34
CA ILE A 80 -1.38 8.23 0.27
C ILE A 80 -1.20 8.31 1.78
N ARG A 81 -0.36 9.24 2.24
CA ARG A 81 -0.19 9.52 3.67
C ARG A 81 -1.52 9.89 4.33
N CYS A 82 -2.28 10.82 3.75
CA CYS A 82 -3.58 11.19 4.28
C CYS A 82 -4.55 9.99 4.36
N LEU A 83 -4.59 9.14 3.33
CA LEU A 83 -5.47 7.96 3.30
C LEU A 83 -5.07 6.91 4.35
N LEU A 84 -3.78 6.63 4.49
CA LEU A 84 -3.25 5.68 5.46
C LEU A 84 -3.41 6.18 6.90
N GLU A 85 -3.05 7.43 7.20
CA GLU A 85 -3.20 8.01 8.54
C GLU A 85 -4.69 8.08 8.95
N LYS A 86 -5.58 8.48 8.04
CA LYS A 86 -7.04 8.48 8.29
C LYS A 86 -7.57 7.07 8.58
N SER A 87 -6.90 6.03 8.08
CA SER A 87 -7.24 4.64 8.31
C SER A 87 -6.64 4.05 9.59
N GLY A 88 -5.88 4.85 10.35
CA GLY A 88 -5.29 4.48 11.64
C GLY A 88 -3.84 4.00 11.59
N TYR A 89 -3.19 4.01 10.41
CA TYR A 89 -1.80 3.62 10.27
C TYR A 89 -0.84 4.75 10.65
N LYS A 90 0.36 4.40 11.13
CA LYS A 90 1.46 5.37 11.27
C LYS A 90 2.25 5.43 9.97
N VAL A 91 2.52 6.64 9.48
CA VAL A 91 3.15 6.83 8.17
C VAL A 91 4.33 7.79 8.28
N TYR A 92 5.46 7.38 7.71
CA TYR A 92 6.66 8.20 7.58
C TYR A 92 6.99 8.38 6.10
N CYS A 93 7.25 9.61 5.70
CA CYS A 93 7.65 9.97 4.33
C CYS A 93 8.93 10.80 4.42
N PRO A 94 10.10 10.17 4.68
CA PRO A 94 11.35 10.91 4.82
C PRO A 94 11.75 11.58 3.51
N ASP A 95 12.35 12.76 3.60
CA ASP A 95 13.19 13.28 2.52
C ASP A 95 14.57 12.62 2.62
N LEU A 96 15.02 11.99 1.54
CA LEU A 96 16.39 11.51 1.41
C LEU A 96 17.36 12.69 1.24
N LYS A 97 18.66 12.46 1.37
CA LYS A 97 19.65 13.55 1.29
C LYS A 97 19.57 14.24 -0.08
N SER A 98 19.69 15.57 -0.10
CA SER A 98 19.49 16.46 -1.28
C SER A 98 18.10 16.44 -1.93
N ALA A 99 17.15 15.65 -1.42
CA ALA A 99 15.79 15.54 -1.93
C ALA A 99 14.80 16.41 -1.14
N GLY A 100 13.59 16.61 -1.68
CA GLY A 100 12.53 17.41 -1.06
C GLY A 100 13.04 18.75 -0.50
N ILE A 101 12.85 19.00 0.80
CA ILE A 101 13.29 20.26 1.43
C ILE A 101 14.72 20.21 1.99
N ASP A 102 15.47 19.10 1.86
CA ASP A 102 16.87 19.03 2.31
C ASP A 102 17.74 19.99 1.47
N PRO A 103 18.52 20.89 2.09
CA PRO A 103 19.23 21.95 1.39
C PRO A 103 20.57 21.49 0.79
N THR A 104 20.94 20.22 0.93
CA THR A 104 22.26 19.73 0.53
C THR A 104 22.40 19.75 -0.99
N ASP A 105 23.54 20.22 -1.48
CA ASP A 105 23.86 20.20 -2.92
C ASP A 105 23.94 18.75 -3.42
N PRO A 106 23.14 18.34 -4.42
CA PRO A 106 23.20 16.98 -4.96
C PRO A 106 24.57 16.60 -5.52
N ASN A 107 25.40 17.56 -5.97
CA ASN A 107 26.74 17.26 -6.48
C ASN A 107 27.74 16.90 -5.37
N SER A 108 27.42 17.24 -4.12
CA SER A 108 28.26 16.87 -2.97
C SER A 108 28.04 15.43 -2.50
N ILE A 109 26.97 14.77 -2.98
CA ILE A 109 26.61 13.42 -2.58
C ILE A 109 27.18 12.43 -3.59
N LEU A 110 28.25 11.74 -3.20
CA LEU A 110 29.02 10.86 -4.10
C LEU A 110 28.69 9.37 -3.92
N LYS A 111 28.16 8.98 -2.75
CA LYS A 111 27.85 7.58 -2.40
C LYS A 111 26.37 7.40 -2.14
N PHE A 112 25.83 6.27 -2.58
CA PHE A 112 24.42 5.93 -2.35
C PHE A 112 24.05 5.88 -0.86
N GLU A 113 24.96 5.42 0.00
CA GLU A 113 24.74 5.38 1.45
C GLU A 113 24.51 6.79 2.05
N ASP A 114 25.22 7.81 1.55
CA ASP A 114 25.04 9.19 2.02
C ASP A 114 23.68 9.75 1.57
N TYR A 115 23.23 9.37 0.37
CA TYR A 115 21.89 9.68 -0.13
C TYR A 115 20.80 9.02 0.74
N ASN A 116 20.96 7.73 1.03
CA ASN A 116 19.99 6.91 1.75
C ASN A 116 20.04 7.08 3.27
N LYS A 117 21.01 7.84 3.80
CA LYS A 117 21.25 8.01 5.24
C LYS A 117 20.00 8.37 6.05
N PRO A 118 19.10 9.28 5.62
CA PRO A 118 17.89 9.58 6.38
C PRO A 118 16.97 8.37 6.60
N LEU A 119 16.87 7.46 5.62
CA LEU A 119 16.13 6.21 5.76
C LEU A 119 16.85 5.24 6.70
N ILE A 120 18.17 5.10 6.55
CA ILE A 120 18.99 4.22 7.41
C ILE A 120 18.87 4.67 8.88
N ASP A 121 18.98 5.97 9.14
CA ASP A 121 18.86 6.54 10.48
C ASP A 121 17.45 6.27 11.06
N LEU A 122 16.39 6.46 10.25
CA LEU A 122 15.01 6.15 10.64
C LEU A 122 14.82 4.68 11.02
N LEU A 123 15.37 3.74 10.24
CA LEU A 123 15.25 2.30 10.52
C LEU A 123 16.14 1.85 11.69
N SER A 124 17.27 2.52 11.90
CA SER A 124 18.20 2.20 12.98
C SER A 124 17.58 2.40 14.37
N ILE A 125 16.74 3.43 14.55
CA ILE A 125 16.10 3.77 15.82
C ILE A 125 14.88 2.92 16.17
N LEU A 126 14.37 2.11 15.23
CA LEU A 126 13.24 1.22 15.50
C LEU A 126 13.63 0.15 16.54
N PRO A 127 12.76 -0.15 17.52
CA PRO A 127 12.96 -1.28 18.44
C PRO A 127 13.19 -2.60 17.69
N GLU A 128 13.92 -3.55 18.28
CA GLU A 128 14.25 -4.84 17.64
C GLU A 128 13.02 -5.66 17.24
N ASN A 129 11.91 -5.52 17.98
CA ASN A 129 10.68 -6.25 17.73
C ASN A 129 9.70 -5.51 16.81
N ASP A 130 10.02 -4.27 16.43
CA ASP A 130 9.16 -3.47 15.57
C ASP A 130 9.53 -3.70 14.10
N LYS A 131 8.51 -3.94 13.28
CA LYS A 131 8.67 -4.07 11.84
C LYS A 131 7.87 -3.02 11.09
N VAL A 132 8.38 -2.61 9.94
CA VAL A 132 7.72 -1.65 9.05
C VAL A 132 7.30 -2.31 7.73
N ILE A 133 6.30 -1.71 7.09
CA ILE A 133 6.01 -1.91 5.67
C ILE A 133 6.77 -0.83 4.92
N LEU A 134 7.78 -1.25 4.17
CA LEU A 134 8.67 -0.35 3.46
C LEU A 134 8.24 -0.27 1.99
N VAL A 135 7.87 0.91 1.53
CA VAL A 135 7.34 1.14 0.18
C VAL A 135 8.28 2.05 -0.59
N GLY A 136 8.79 1.60 -1.73
CA GLY A 136 9.70 2.37 -2.59
C GLY A 136 9.05 2.67 -3.94
N HIS A 137 9.09 3.93 -4.34
CA HIS A 137 8.65 4.38 -5.66
C HIS A 137 9.82 4.89 -6.49
N SER A 138 9.80 4.64 -7.80
CA SER A 138 10.70 5.35 -8.72
C SER A 138 10.18 6.76 -8.94
N ALA A 139 11.04 7.77 -8.92
CA ALA A 139 10.57 9.10 -9.29
C ALA A 139 10.81 9.35 -10.77
N GLY A 140 9.85 10.01 -11.40
CA GLY A 140 9.97 10.64 -12.71
C GLY A 140 10.19 12.16 -12.63
N GLY A 141 10.79 12.65 -11.53
CA GLY A 141 11.16 14.05 -11.35
C GLY A 141 12.41 14.41 -12.15
N LEU A 142 12.25 14.85 -13.40
CA LEU A 142 13.34 15.27 -14.27
C LEU A 142 13.69 16.73 -14.06
N SER A 143 14.57 16.99 -13.10
CA SER A 143 15.15 18.33 -12.96
C SER A 143 16.37 18.45 -13.87
N VAL A 144 16.14 19.06 -15.03
CA VAL A 144 17.06 19.78 -15.93
C VAL A 144 18.30 19.05 -16.50
N ILE A 145 18.96 18.11 -15.81
CA ILE A 145 20.17 17.45 -16.30
C ILE A 145 20.18 15.97 -15.88
N LEU A 146 19.98 15.10 -16.87
CA LEU A 146 20.43 13.70 -16.98
C LEU A 146 19.93 12.67 -15.96
N VAL A 147 19.43 11.56 -16.52
CA VAL A 147 19.22 10.22 -15.95
C VAL A 147 18.17 10.10 -14.83
N GLY A 148 16.96 9.74 -15.23
CA GLY A 148 15.99 9.13 -14.32
C GLY A 148 16.56 7.80 -13.82
N HIS A 149 16.92 7.74 -12.55
CA HIS A 149 17.22 6.49 -11.85
C HIS A 149 16.20 6.32 -10.73
N SER A 150 15.62 5.13 -10.57
CA SER A 150 14.72 4.87 -9.45
C SER A 150 15.48 4.81 -8.12
N ALA A 151 15.58 5.93 -7.42
CA ALA A 151 16.26 5.96 -6.14
C ALA A 151 15.46 5.26 -5.02
N GLY A 152 14.12 5.28 -5.07
CA GLY A 152 13.27 4.72 -4.02
C GLY A 152 13.32 3.20 -3.99
N GLY A 153 13.24 2.53 -5.15
CA GLY A 153 13.41 1.08 -5.23
C GLY A 153 14.78 0.61 -4.75
N LEU A 154 15.86 1.28 -5.18
CA LEU A 154 17.22 1.01 -4.69
C LEU A 154 17.36 1.22 -3.17
N SER A 155 16.70 2.25 -2.63
CA SER A 155 16.71 2.53 -1.19
C SER A 155 16.01 1.44 -0.39
N VAL A 156 14.93 0.87 -0.93
CA VAL A 156 14.27 -0.31 -0.35
C VAL A 156 15.18 -1.52 -0.38
N THR A 157 15.86 -1.78 -1.50
CA THR A 157 16.80 -2.92 -1.58
C THR A 157 17.96 -2.78 -0.59
N ASP A 158 18.58 -1.60 -0.49
CA ASP A 158 19.64 -1.32 0.49
C ASP A 158 19.14 -1.51 1.94
N ALA A 159 17.92 -1.04 2.23
CA ALA A 159 17.30 -1.20 3.54
C ALA A 159 17.02 -2.67 3.87
N ILE A 160 16.61 -3.50 2.90
CA ILE A 160 16.45 -4.94 3.10
C ILE A 160 17.79 -5.58 3.47
N HIS A 161 18.86 -5.22 2.76
CA HIS A 161 20.19 -5.77 3.04
C HIS A 161 20.70 -5.45 4.45
N ARG A 162 20.37 -4.26 4.96
CA ARG A 162 20.86 -3.77 6.27
C ARG A 162 19.92 -4.08 7.42
N PHE A 163 18.62 -4.12 7.17
CA PHE A 163 17.56 -4.11 8.19
C PHE A 163 16.45 -5.12 7.92
N GLY A 164 16.71 -6.22 7.21
CA GLY A 164 15.68 -7.20 6.84
C GLY A 164 14.81 -7.67 8.02
N LYS A 165 15.39 -7.84 9.22
CA LYS A 165 14.64 -8.21 10.44
C LYS A 165 13.62 -7.16 10.90
N LYS A 166 13.81 -5.90 10.53
CA LYS A 166 12.92 -4.76 10.84
C LYS A 166 11.93 -4.46 9.71
N ILE A 167 11.93 -5.23 8.64
CA ILE A 167 11.03 -5.03 7.49
C ILE A 167 10.10 -6.23 7.43
N ASN A 168 8.79 -5.97 7.57
CA ASN A 168 7.78 -7.02 7.44
C ASN A 168 7.54 -7.33 5.97
N VAL A 169 7.27 -6.30 5.19
CA VAL A 169 7.02 -6.39 3.74
C VAL A 169 7.72 -5.23 3.06
N ALA A 170 8.39 -5.52 1.95
CA ALA A 170 8.95 -4.54 1.04
C ALA A 170 8.08 -4.45 -0.23
N VAL A 171 7.61 -3.25 -0.57
CA VAL A 171 6.74 -3.01 -1.72
C VAL A 171 7.45 -2.09 -2.71
N TYR A 172 7.60 -2.56 -3.95
CA TYR A 172 8.18 -1.80 -5.05
C TYR A 172 7.04 -1.29 -5.95
N VAL A 173 6.90 0.02 -6.11
CA VAL A 173 5.82 0.63 -6.91
C VAL A 173 6.42 1.27 -8.15
N GLY A 174 6.20 0.66 -9.33
CA GLY A 174 6.82 1.12 -10.59
C GLY A 174 8.31 1.42 -10.42
N ALA A 175 9.02 0.60 -9.62
CA ALA A 175 10.33 0.91 -9.08
C ALA A 175 11.42 -0.02 -9.60
N THR A 176 12.67 0.43 -9.56
CA THR A 176 13.82 -0.44 -9.83
C THR A 176 13.95 -1.46 -8.70
N MET A 177 13.84 -2.73 -9.05
CA MET A 177 13.93 -3.86 -8.12
C MET A 177 15.09 -4.75 -8.55
N LEU A 178 16.30 -4.36 -8.14
CA LEU A 178 17.54 -5.04 -8.50
C LEU A 178 18.23 -5.53 -7.23
N ARG A 179 18.37 -6.85 -7.10
CA ARG A 179 18.88 -7.50 -5.88
C ARG A 179 20.19 -6.90 -5.35
N ARG A 180 21.08 -6.45 -6.23
CA ARG A 180 22.40 -5.93 -5.86
C ARG A 180 22.71 -4.54 -6.43
N GLY A 181 21.69 -3.81 -6.87
CA GLY A 181 21.86 -2.54 -7.58
C GLY A 181 22.46 -2.71 -8.98
N PHE A 182 23.17 -1.70 -9.47
CA PHE A 182 23.70 -1.63 -10.84
C PHE A 182 25.08 -2.31 -10.96
N LEU A 183 25.12 -3.65 -11.09
CA LEU A 183 26.36 -4.41 -11.23
C LEU A 183 26.77 -4.67 -12.68
N THR A 184 25.80 -4.79 -13.58
CA THR A 184 26.00 -5.18 -14.98
C THR A 184 25.31 -4.21 -15.92
N ASP A 185 25.74 -4.18 -17.18
CA ASP A 185 25.05 -3.38 -18.21
C ASP A 185 23.58 -3.77 -18.37
N ALA A 186 23.24 -5.03 -18.11
CA ALA A 186 21.85 -5.49 -18.07
C ALA A 186 21.07 -4.85 -16.91
N ASP A 187 21.68 -4.69 -15.73
CA ASP A 187 21.06 -3.97 -14.60
C ASP A 187 20.78 -2.51 -14.95
N ILE A 188 21.71 -1.86 -15.64
CA ILE A 188 21.54 -0.47 -16.09
C ILE A 188 20.41 -0.41 -17.12
N LYS A 189 20.43 -1.29 -18.12
CA LYS A 189 19.39 -1.35 -19.15
C LYS A 189 17.99 -1.57 -18.56
N ASP A 190 17.86 -2.47 -17.60
CA ASP A 190 16.57 -2.85 -17.05
C ASP A 190 16.10 -1.88 -15.95
N GLY A 191 17.04 -1.29 -15.18
CA GLY A 191 16.73 -0.47 -14.01
C GLY A 191 16.83 1.04 -14.20
N VAL A 192 17.30 1.53 -15.35
CA VAL A 192 17.37 2.95 -15.69
C VAL A 192 16.33 3.28 -16.77
N PRO A 193 15.33 4.13 -16.48
CA PRO A 193 14.41 4.69 -17.46
C PRO A 193 15.04 5.08 -18.82
N ASP A 194 14.48 4.56 -19.92
CA ASP A 194 14.86 4.92 -21.29
C ASP A 194 14.19 6.24 -21.71
N GLN A 195 15.00 7.27 -22.00
CA GLN A 195 14.54 8.62 -22.31
C GLN A 195 14.98 9.11 -23.70
N SER A 196 15.32 8.18 -24.60
CA SER A 196 15.90 8.50 -25.91
C SER A 196 14.97 9.25 -26.89
N GLU A 197 13.66 9.29 -26.63
CA GLU A 197 12.65 9.70 -27.61
C GLU A 197 12.21 11.18 -27.55
N HIS A 198 12.69 12.01 -26.61
CA HIS A 198 12.04 13.32 -26.36
C HIS A 198 13.00 14.51 -26.24
N SER A 199 12.76 15.54 -27.05
CA SER A 199 13.54 16.77 -27.11
C SER A 199 13.02 17.89 -26.19
N ASP A 200 11.71 17.90 -25.86
CA ASP A 200 11.11 18.84 -24.90
C ASP A 200 10.88 18.17 -23.53
N LYS A 201 11.54 18.71 -22.50
CA LYS A 201 11.61 18.16 -21.15
C LYS A 201 10.31 18.27 -20.36
N ARG A 202 9.59 19.39 -20.51
CA ARG A 202 8.33 19.61 -19.78
C ARG A 202 7.22 18.77 -20.40
N GLU A 203 7.22 18.71 -21.73
CA GLU A 203 6.31 17.85 -22.47
C GLU A 203 6.58 16.37 -22.17
N PHE A 204 7.85 15.96 -22.09
CA PHE A 204 8.21 14.60 -21.66
C PHE A 204 7.70 14.29 -20.26
N GLN A 205 7.93 15.16 -19.28
CA GLN A 205 7.46 14.90 -17.91
C GLN A 205 5.93 14.71 -17.85
N ARG A 206 5.18 15.54 -18.58
CA ARG A 206 3.72 15.41 -18.66
C ARG A 206 3.30 14.14 -19.38
N LYS A 207 3.93 13.79 -20.51
CA LYS A 207 3.51 12.65 -21.36
C LYS A 207 4.05 11.30 -20.88
N ALA A 208 5.16 11.29 -20.15
CA ALA A 208 5.86 10.06 -19.80
C ALA A 208 5.69 9.67 -18.33
N THR A 209 5.62 10.65 -17.42
CA THR A 209 5.54 10.41 -15.98
C THR A 209 4.14 10.67 -15.42
N TYR A 210 3.47 11.71 -15.92
CA TYR A 210 2.19 12.22 -15.40
C TYR A 210 1.06 12.19 -16.44
N ASN A 211 1.06 11.21 -17.35
CA ASN A 211 0.10 11.13 -18.46
C ASN A 211 -1.34 10.88 -18.02
N MET A 212 -1.54 10.30 -16.83
CA MET A 212 -2.86 10.05 -16.24
C MET A 212 -3.12 10.89 -14.99
N SER A 213 -2.06 11.45 -14.39
CA SER A 213 -2.14 12.27 -13.19
C SER A 213 -2.93 13.57 -13.43
N PRO A 214 -3.68 14.06 -12.43
CA PRO A 214 -4.28 15.40 -12.47
C PRO A 214 -3.26 16.49 -12.77
N GLU A 215 -3.69 17.54 -13.46
CA GLU A 215 -2.80 18.63 -13.90
C GLU A 215 -2.19 19.39 -12.71
N GLU A 216 -2.95 19.52 -11.63
CA GLU A 216 -2.51 20.16 -10.39
C GLU A 216 -1.37 19.39 -9.73
N ASP A 217 -1.45 18.06 -9.70
CA ASP A 217 -0.39 17.22 -9.14
C ASP A 217 0.86 17.24 -10.01
N ALA A 218 0.70 17.18 -11.34
CA ALA A 218 1.81 17.28 -12.27
C ALA A 218 2.51 18.65 -12.15
N THR A 219 1.73 19.72 -11.99
CA THR A 219 2.25 21.08 -11.77
C THR A 219 2.97 21.20 -10.44
N LEU A 220 2.38 20.68 -9.36
CA LEU A 220 3.01 20.63 -8.04
C LEU A 220 4.33 19.86 -8.10
N ALA A 221 4.32 18.70 -8.76
CA ALA A 221 5.50 17.87 -8.88
C ALA A 221 6.63 18.57 -9.65
N TRP A 222 6.31 19.27 -10.74
CA TRP A 222 7.26 20.11 -11.45
C TRP A 222 7.86 21.21 -10.56
N MET A 223 7.01 21.92 -9.79
CA MET A 223 7.46 23.01 -8.92
C MET A 223 8.37 22.55 -7.78
N LEU A 224 8.19 21.31 -7.30
CA LEU A 224 8.94 20.75 -6.18
C LEU A 224 10.10 19.84 -6.60
N SER A 225 10.23 19.56 -7.91
CA SER A 225 11.28 18.67 -8.42
C SER A 225 12.66 19.29 -8.21
N LYS A 226 13.63 18.46 -7.79
CA LYS A 226 15.04 18.87 -7.60
C LYS A 226 16.00 17.98 -8.37
N VAL A 227 17.18 18.50 -8.67
CA VAL A 227 18.25 17.71 -9.28
C VAL A 227 18.68 16.67 -8.26
N GLY A 228 18.68 15.39 -8.65
CA GLY A 228 19.14 14.32 -7.78
C GLY A 228 20.65 14.10 -7.86
N PRO A 229 21.25 13.40 -6.88
CA PRO A 229 22.69 13.14 -6.85
C PRO A 229 23.07 11.98 -7.78
N LEU A 230 23.18 12.25 -9.08
CA LEU A 230 23.37 11.22 -10.12
C LEU A 230 24.54 10.28 -9.85
N GLN A 231 25.68 10.83 -9.41
CA GLN A 231 26.86 10.02 -9.12
C GLN A 231 26.61 8.97 -8.04
N ALA A 232 25.92 9.35 -6.96
CA ALA A 232 25.56 8.43 -5.89
C ALA A 232 24.58 7.36 -6.38
N ILE A 233 23.58 7.73 -7.19
CA ILE A 233 22.55 6.79 -7.65
C ILE A 233 23.10 5.81 -8.68
N SER A 234 23.87 6.28 -9.67
CA SER A 234 24.48 5.40 -10.69
C SER A 234 25.49 4.42 -10.09
N GLY A 235 26.13 4.78 -8.97
CA GLY A 235 27.05 3.91 -8.24
C GLY A 235 26.40 2.96 -7.22
N ALA A 236 25.06 2.91 -7.15
CA ALA A 236 24.35 2.10 -6.17
C ALA A 236 24.58 0.60 -6.40
N THR A 237 25.32 -0.02 -5.47
CA THR A 237 25.59 -1.46 -5.45
C THR A 237 25.49 -1.97 -4.03
N PHE A 238 25.03 -3.22 -3.87
CA PHE A 238 24.78 -3.79 -2.55
C PHE A 238 25.51 -5.12 -2.35
N SER A 239 26.03 -5.30 -1.14
CA SER A 239 26.60 -6.56 -0.68
C SER A 239 25.49 -7.52 -0.30
N GLU A 240 25.66 -8.79 -0.68
CA GLU A 240 24.72 -9.86 -0.32
C GLU A 240 24.56 -9.96 1.20
N SER A 241 23.32 -10.16 1.64
CA SER A 241 22.97 -10.48 3.02
C SER A 241 21.98 -11.65 3.04
N PRO A 242 22.06 -12.56 4.04
CA PRO A 242 21.10 -13.67 4.15
C PRO A 242 19.65 -13.21 4.26
N GLU A 243 19.42 -12.05 4.88
CA GLU A 243 18.09 -11.52 5.16
C GLU A 243 17.33 -11.10 3.88
N ILE A 244 18.02 -10.91 2.75
CA ILE A 244 17.36 -10.43 1.52
C ILE A 244 16.28 -11.39 1.02
N ASP A 245 16.44 -12.67 1.26
CA ASP A 245 15.50 -13.71 0.84
C ASP A 245 14.46 -14.03 1.91
N GLU A 246 14.62 -13.51 3.13
CA GLU A 246 13.66 -13.67 4.24
C GLU A 246 12.55 -12.62 4.20
N VAL A 247 12.82 -11.42 3.66
CA VAL A 247 11.83 -10.35 3.55
C VAL A 247 10.84 -10.63 2.43
N THR A 248 9.54 -10.64 2.74
CA THR A 248 8.48 -10.70 1.73
C THR A 248 8.54 -9.46 0.84
N ARG A 249 8.63 -9.68 -0.47
CA ARG A 249 8.68 -8.61 -1.47
C ARG A 249 7.43 -8.65 -2.34
N LEU A 250 6.87 -7.48 -2.62
CA LEU A 250 5.76 -7.30 -3.54
C LEU A 250 6.16 -6.28 -4.60
N TYR A 251 5.73 -6.50 -5.83
CA TYR A 251 5.91 -5.54 -6.91
C TYR A 251 4.54 -5.05 -7.39
N ILE A 252 4.36 -3.74 -7.52
CA ILE A 252 3.17 -3.12 -8.08
C ILE A 252 3.55 -2.56 -9.45
N LYS A 253 3.07 -3.21 -10.52
CA LYS A 253 3.23 -2.75 -11.89
C LYS A 253 2.29 -1.59 -12.20
N THR A 254 2.81 -0.63 -12.96
CA THR A 254 2.12 0.57 -13.44
C THR A 254 1.91 0.43 -14.95
N LEU A 255 0.67 0.20 -15.39
CA LEU A 255 0.39 -0.26 -16.77
C LEU A 255 0.57 0.80 -17.87
N GLN A 256 0.40 2.07 -17.54
CA GLN A 256 0.55 3.19 -18.47
C GLN A 256 1.83 3.98 -18.18
N ASP A 257 2.85 3.28 -17.68
CA ASP A 257 4.15 3.81 -17.32
C ASP A 257 5.06 3.91 -18.53
N HIS A 258 5.29 5.14 -18.98
CA HIS A 258 6.19 5.44 -20.08
C HIS A 258 7.58 5.88 -19.58
N THR A 259 7.80 5.93 -18.26
CA THR A 259 9.10 6.26 -17.66
C THR A 259 9.90 5.00 -17.40
N LEU A 260 9.34 4.06 -16.64
CA LEU A 260 9.88 2.71 -16.45
C LEU A 260 8.96 1.75 -17.21
N LYS A 261 9.32 1.49 -18.48
CA LYS A 261 8.47 0.75 -19.42
C LYS A 261 8.14 -0.65 -18.87
N LEU A 262 7.00 -1.20 -19.28
CA LEU A 262 6.54 -2.51 -18.79
C LEU A 262 7.55 -3.63 -19.04
N GLU A 263 8.27 -3.58 -20.15
CA GLU A 263 9.32 -4.55 -20.47
C GLU A 263 10.48 -4.50 -19.47
N GLN A 264 10.84 -3.30 -19.00
CA GLN A 264 11.85 -3.09 -17.97
C GLN A 264 11.37 -3.62 -16.61
N GLN A 265 10.11 -3.34 -16.24
CA GLN A 265 9.49 -3.87 -15.01
C GLN A 265 9.49 -5.41 -15.04
N ASP A 266 9.06 -6.01 -16.15
CA ASP A 266 9.00 -7.47 -16.32
C ASP A 266 10.40 -8.13 -16.32
N ALA A 267 11.39 -7.48 -16.92
CA ALA A 267 12.77 -7.96 -16.89
C ALA A 267 13.31 -8.04 -15.46
N MET A 268 13.09 -7.00 -14.65
CA MET A 268 13.52 -6.99 -13.24
C MET A 268 12.77 -8.02 -12.39
N ILE A 269 11.45 -8.13 -12.55
CA ILE A 269 10.62 -9.15 -11.87
C ILE A 269 11.12 -10.55 -12.21
N LYS A 270 11.43 -10.82 -13.49
CA LYS A 270 11.97 -12.12 -13.91
C LYS A 270 13.34 -12.41 -13.31
N LYS A 271 14.20 -11.39 -13.21
CA LYS A 271 15.57 -11.51 -12.69
C LYS A 271 15.60 -11.74 -11.17
N TRP A 272 14.70 -11.09 -10.44
CA TRP A 272 14.58 -11.23 -8.99
C TRP A 272 13.09 -11.34 -8.58
N PRO A 273 12.52 -12.56 -8.66
CA PRO A 273 11.10 -12.76 -8.41
C PRO A 273 10.66 -12.29 -7.00
N PRO A 274 9.60 -11.46 -6.91
CA PRO A 274 8.94 -11.14 -5.65
C PRO A 274 7.96 -12.27 -5.25
N SER A 275 7.40 -12.18 -4.05
CA SER A 275 6.38 -13.11 -3.55
C SER A 275 5.06 -12.97 -4.31
N ASP A 276 4.72 -11.76 -4.74
CA ASP A 276 3.55 -11.50 -5.57
C ASP A 276 3.75 -10.24 -6.44
N VAL A 277 3.00 -10.17 -7.54
CA VAL A 277 2.99 -9.06 -8.48
C VAL A 277 1.57 -8.54 -8.63
N LEU A 278 1.36 -7.32 -8.18
CA LEU A 278 0.10 -6.59 -8.29
C LEU A 278 0.18 -5.61 -9.45
N VAL A 279 -0.97 -5.14 -9.91
CA VAL A 279 -1.06 -4.31 -11.11
C VAL A 279 -2.03 -3.16 -10.85
N LEU A 280 -1.65 -1.96 -11.29
CA LEU A 280 -2.48 -0.76 -11.26
C LEU A 280 -2.56 -0.14 -12.66
N GLU A 281 -3.78 0.17 -13.08
CA GLU A 281 -4.03 0.99 -14.27
C GLU A 281 -3.67 2.45 -13.95
N SER A 282 -2.39 2.79 -14.13
CA SER A 282 -1.81 4.05 -13.69
C SER A 282 -0.61 4.43 -14.55
N ASP A 283 -0.31 5.73 -14.56
CA ASP A 283 0.98 6.23 -15.03
C ASP A 283 2.11 5.86 -14.05
N HIS A 284 3.31 6.41 -14.27
CA HIS A 284 4.46 6.19 -13.40
C HIS A 284 4.20 6.57 -11.94
N CYS A 285 3.23 7.46 -11.67
CA CYS A 285 2.96 8.03 -10.35
C CYS A 285 1.57 7.65 -9.84
N PRO A 286 1.33 6.39 -9.44
CA PRO A 286 0.02 5.93 -8.95
C PRO A 286 -0.45 6.65 -7.68
N MET A 287 0.46 7.25 -6.90
CA MET A 287 0.08 8.13 -5.78
C MET A 287 -0.64 9.41 -6.21
N PHE A 288 -0.58 9.79 -7.50
CA PHE A 288 -1.29 10.91 -8.08
C PHE A 288 -2.42 10.47 -9.00
N SER A 289 -2.15 9.55 -9.93
CA SER A 289 -3.11 9.11 -10.95
C SER A 289 -4.19 8.17 -10.41
N THR A 290 -3.86 7.24 -9.50
CA THR A 290 -4.85 6.37 -8.84
C THR A 290 -4.57 6.15 -7.34
N PRO A 291 -4.63 7.23 -6.52
CA PRO A 291 -4.28 7.15 -5.10
C PRO A 291 -5.19 6.19 -4.30
N SER A 292 -6.46 6.08 -4.68
CA SER A 292 -7.42 5.20 -4.01
C SER A 292 -7.10 3.72 -4.22
N ASP A 293 -6.74 3.32 -5.44
CA ASP A 293 -6.40 1.93 -5.74
C ASP A 293 -5.06 1.54 -5.12
N LEU A 294 -4.07 2.44 -5.19
CA LEU A 294 -2.79 2.25 -4.52
C LEU A 294 -2.98 2.11 -3.00
N PHE A 295 -3.79 2.97 -2.38
CA PHE A 295 -4.15 2.83 -0.97
C PHE A 295 -4.82 1.48 -0.69
N GLY A 296 -5.78 1.07 -1.51
CA GLY A 296 -6.47 -0.22 -1.35
C GLY A 296 -5.51 -1.42 -1.40
N VAL A 297 -4.49 -1.37 -2.26
CA VAL A 297 -3.41 -2.35 -2.30
C VAL A 297 -2.57 -2.30 -1.03
N LEU A 298 -2.05 -1.13 -0.64
CA LEU A 298 -1.20 -0.99 0.55
C LEU A 298 -1.92 -1.40 1.84
N ALA A 299 -3.21 -1.08 1.96
CA ALA A 299 -4.04 -1.50 3.10
C ALA A 299 -4.23 -3.03 3.15
N LYS A 300 -4.31 -3.71 2.00
CA LYS A 300 -4.32 -5.18 1.95
C LYS A 300 -2.98 -5.76 2.39
N VAL A 301 -1.87 -5.17 1.94
CA VAL A 301 -0.51 -5.58 2.35
C VAL A 301 -0.34 -5.50 3.87
N ALA A 302 -0.89 -4.47 4.51
CA ALA A 302 -0.86 -4.35 5.96
C ALA A 302 -1.60 -5.46 6.74
N ASN A 303 -2.46 -6.23 6.08
CA ASN A 303 -3.19 -7.34 6.69
C ASN A 303 -2.57 -8.71 6.36
N VAL A 304 -1.45 -8.74 5.63
CA VAL A 304 -0.67 -9.96 5.40
C VAL A 304 0.21 -10.17 6.63
N ASN A 305 -0.23 -11.08 7.51
CA ASN A 305 0.51 -11.54 8.71
C ASN A 305 1.59 -12.54 8.34
#